data_AF-A0A7V9GRK2-F1
#
_entry.id   AF-A0A7V9GRK2-F1
#
_cell.length_a   1.000
_cell.length_b   1.000
_cell.length_c   1.000
_cell.angle_alpha   90.00
_cell.angle_beta   90.00
_cell.angle_gamma   90.00
#
_symmetry.space_group_name_H-M   'P 1'
#
loop_
_entity.id
_entity.type
_entity.pdbx_description
1 polymer ?
#
loop_
_entity_poly.entity_id
_entity_poly.type
_entity_poly.pdbx_seq_one_letter_code
_entity_poly.pdbx_strand_id
1 'polypeptide(L)'
;MDVTQPPFQVFIDTHREDVYRFLVAAVGPHDADDCFQETFVAAMRAYPRLRGGSNLRAWVLTIANRKAIDLHRARARRPLPVEELPEPAVSFDEPGQSELWSQVRELPPRQRAAVLY
;
A
#
# COMPACT_ATOMS: atom_id res chain seq x y z
N MET A 1 27.86 16.93 7.20
CA MET A 1 26.69 16.84 8.09
C MET A 1 26.05 15.50 7.84
N ASP A 2 26.07 14.59 8.81
CA ASP A 2 25.30 13.35 8.72
C ASP A 2 23.82 13.70 8.80
N VAL A 3 23.13 13.67 7.67
CA VAL A 3 21.68 13.86 7.62
C VAL A 3 21.08 12.67 8.37
N THR A 4 20.49 12.88 9.54
CA THR A 4 19.85 11.79 10.29
C THR A 4 18.37 11.76 9.91
N GLN A 5 17.76 10.58 9.94
CA GLN A 5 16.32 10.43 9.70
C GLN A 5 15.53 11.15 10.82
N PRO A 6 14.37 11.76 10.50
CA PRO A 6 13.54 12.39 11.53
C PRO A 6 13.06 11.35 12.57
N PRO A 7 12.55 11.79 13.73
CA PRO A 7 11.90 10.87 14.66
C PRO A 7 10.81 10.04 13.97
N PHE A 8 10.71 8.75 14.31
CA PHE A 8 9.82 7.82 13.61
C PHE A 8 8.35 8.28 13.61
N GLN A 9 7.89 8.92 14.69
CA GLN A 9 6.54 9.49 14.76
C GLN A 9 6.30 10.57 13.69
N VAL A 10 7.26 11.48 13.51
CA VAL A 10 7.19 12.53 12.46
C VAL A 10 7.16 11.89 11.07
N PHE A 11 7.90 10.81 10.87
CA PHE A 11 7.86 10.04 9.63
C PHE A 11 6.49 9.39 9.40
N ILE A 12 5.86 8.79 10.42
CA ILE A 12 4.51 8.24 10.31
C ILE A 12 3.52 9.33 9.94
N ASP A 13 3.49 10.42 10.70
CA ASP A 13 2.48 11.46 10.53
C ASP A 13 2.56 12.11 9.15
N THR A 14 3.78 12.24 8.62
CA THR A 14 4.00 12.76 7.26
C THR A 14 3.50 11.82 6.15
N HIS A 15 3.55 10.49 6.34
CA HIS A 15 3.35 9.54 5.23
C HIS A 15 2.15 8.61 5.38
N ARG A 16 1.48 8.59 6.54
CA ARG A 16 0.38 7.68 6.86
C ARG A 16 -0.75 7.74 5.84
N GLU A 17 -1.15 8.94 5.42
CA GLU A 17 -2.28 9.11 4.51
C GLU A 17 -1.95 8.58 3.11
N ASP A 18 -0.77 8.91 2.59
CA ASP A 18 -0.27 8.42 1.30
C ASP A 18 -0.18 6.89 1.27
N VAL A 19 0.39 6.29 2.32
CA VAL A 19 0.52 4.83 2.44
C VAL A 19 -0.85 4.18 2.52
N TYR A 20 -1.77 4.74 3.31
CA TYR A 20 -3.12 4.20 3.44
C TYR A 20 -3.90 4.27 2.12
N ARG A 21 -3.89 5.42 1.43
CA ARG A 21 -4.52 5.59 0.11
C ARG A 21 -3.96 4.60 -0.91
N PHE A 22 -2.64 4.43 -0.94
CA PHE A 22 -1.98 3.43 -1.78
C PHE A 22 -2.48 2.02 -1.48
N LEU A 23 -2.58 1.64 -0.20
CA LEU A 23 -3.01 0.31 0.21
C LEU A 23 -4.48 0.05 -0.11
N VAL A 24 -5.37 1.02 0.14
CA VAL A 24 -6.79 0.92 -0.27
C VAL A 24 -6.89 0.65 -1.77
N ALA A 25 -6.11 1.35 -2.59
CA ALA A 25 -6.08 1.10 -4.04
C ALA A 25 -5.47 -0.26 -4.41
N ALA A 26 -4.46 -0.73 -3.68
CA ALA A 26 -3.70 -1.92 -4.01
C ALA A 26 -4.36 -3.24 -3.58
N VAL A 27 -4.99 -3.26 -2.40
CA VAL A 27 -5.56 -4.47 -1.77
C VAL A 27 -7.07 -4.39 -1.48
N GLY A 28 -7.66 -3.20 -1.58
CA GLY A 28 -9.06 -2.94 -1.22
C GLY A 28 -9.22 -2.43 0.21
N PRO A 29 -10.36 -1.80 0.55
CA PRO A 29 -10.57 -1.17 1.86
C PRO A 29 -10.58 -2.16 3.02
N HIS A 30 -11.02 -3.41 2.81
CA HIS A 30 -11.12 -4.42 3.87
C HIS A 30 -9.76 -4.84 4.42
N ASP A 31 -8.73 -4.94 3.57
CA ASP A 31 -7.40 -5.41 3.97
C ASP A 31 -6.39 -4.28 4.11
N ALA A 32 -6.78 -3.05 3.77
CA ALA A 32 -5.90 -1.89 3.82
C ALA A 32 -5.40 -1.63 5.25
N ASP A 33 -6.26 -1.75 6.25
CA ASP A 33 -5.90 -1.53 7.66
C ASP A 33 -4.83 -2.51 8.15
N ASP A 34 -5.02 -3.81 7.90
CA ASP A 34 -4.05 -4.84 8.29
C ASP A 34 -2.72 -4.65 7.53
N CYS A 35 -2.80 -4.40 6.22
CA CYS A 35 -1.62 -4.17 5.40
C CYS A 35 -0.88 -2.89 5.81
N PHE A 36 -1.60 -1.87 6.27
CA PHE A 36 -1.06 -0.62 6.78
C PHE A 36 -0.29 -0.85 8.08
N GLN A 37 -0.90 -1.58 9.02
CA GLN A 37 -0.25 -1.93 10.29
C GLN A 37 1.03 -2.75 10.04
N GLU A 38 0.95 -3.78 9.20
CA GLU A 38 2.12 -4.59 8.85
C GLU A 38 3.24 -3.76 8.18
N THR A 39 2.86 -2.79 7.34
CA THR A 39 3.78 -1.88 6.68
C THR A 39 4.54 -1.04 7.69
N PHE A 40 3.83 -0.40 8.63
CA PHE A 40 4.47 0.46 9.63
C PHE A 40 5.25 -0.32 10.71
N VAL A 41 4.83 -1.54 11.05
CA VAL A 41 5.63 -2.44 11.90
C VAL A 41 6.95 -2.83 11.20
N ALA A 42 6.88 -3.15 9.90
CA ALA A 42 8.08 -3.45 9.12
C ALA A 42 8.98 -2.22 8.96
N ALA A 43 8.39 -1.04 8.71
CA ALA A 43 9.10 0.22 8.64
C ALA A 43 9.82 0.52 9.96
N MET A 44 9.13 0.44 11.10
CA MET A 44 9.70 0.69 12.43
C MET A 44 10.94 -0.15 12.71
N ARG A 45 10.93 -1.43 12.31
CA ARG A 45 12.07 -2.35 12.49
C ARG A 45 13.25 -2.01 11.58
N ALA A 46 12.98 -1.50 10.37
CA ALA A 46 14.02 -1.18 9.39
C ALA A 46 14.55 0.26 9.50
N TYR A 47 13.75 1.17 10.07
CA TYR A 47 14.00 2.61 10.15
C TYR A 47 15.37 2.98 10.76
N PRO A 48 15.84 2.36 11.87
CA PRO A 48 17.12 2.72 12.48
C PRO A 48 18.34 2.47 11.58
N ARG A 49 18.19 1.63 10.55
CA ARG A 49 19.26 1.28 9.60
C ARG A 49 19.21 2.12 8.32
N LEU A 50 18.20 2.97 8.17
CA LEU A 50 17.99 3.75 6.97
C LEU A 50 19.01 4.90 6.90
N ARG A 51 19.79 4.96 5.83
CA ARG A 51 20.77 6.03 5.62
C ARG A 51 20.06 7.36 5.45
N GLY A 52 20.58 8.39 6.11
CA GLY A 52 20.24 9.79 5.90
C GLY A 52 20.03 10.22 4.46
N GLY A 53 19.06 11.10 4.21
CA GLY A 53 18.83 11.67 2.87
C GLY A 53 18.14 10.72 1.88
N SER A 54 17.74 9.52 2.32
CA SER A 54 16.87 8.63 1.53
C SER A 54 15.50 9.28 1.29
N ASN A 55 14.90 9.06 0.12
CA ASN A 55 13.51 9.44 -0.13
C ASN A 55 12.58 8.55 0.72
N LEU A 56 12.18 9.07 1.89
CA LEU A 56 11.37 8.38 2.89
C LEU A 56 10.03 7.91 2.33
N ARG A 57 9.39 8.73 1.49
CA ARG A 57 8.12 8.41 0.84
C ARG A 57 8.25 7.21 -0.09
N ALA A 58 9.22 7.25 -1.01
CA ALA A 58 9.45 6.13 -1.92
C ALA A 58 9.82 4.84 -1.16
N TRP A 59 10.61 4.98 -0.09
CA TRP A 59 11.01 3.85 0.74
C TRP A 59 9.82 3.18 1.45
N VAL A 60 8.93 3.95 2.07
CA VAL A 60 7.76 3.36 2.75
C VAL A 60 6.74 2.78 1.79
N LEU A 61 6.52 3.43 0.63
CA LEU A 61 5.67 2.88 -0.43
C LEU A 61 6.24 1.58 -1.01
N THR A 62 7.56 1.43 -1.04
CA THR A 62 8.19 0.16 -1.42
C THR A 62 7.87 -0.96 -0.43
N ILE A 63 7.84 -0.67 0.87
CA ILE A 63 7.44 -1.64 1.90
C ILE A 63 5.95 -1.99 1.73
N ALA A 64 5.09 -0.98 1.60
CA ALA A 64 3.65 -1.16 1.38
C ALA A 64 3.34 -2.03 0.15
N ASN A 65 4.02 -1.77 -0.97
CA ASN A 65 3.85 -2.54 -2.19
C ASN A 65 4.24 -4.01 -2.02
N ARG A 66 5.34 -4.30 -1.30
CA ARG A 66 5.74 -5.68 -1.00
C ARG A 66 4.67 -6.41 -0.19
N LYS A 67 4.10 -5.74 0.83
CA LYS A 67 3.01 -6.28 1.65
C LYS A 67 1.76 -6.57 0.83
N ALA A 68 1.37 -5.65 -0.05
CA ALA A 68 0.25 -5.85 -0.96
C ALA A 68 0.47 -7.07 -1.89
N ILE A 69 1.67 -7.19 -2.48
CA ILE A 69 2.04 -8.33 -3.33
C ILE A 69 1.98 -9.65 -2.55
N ASP A 70 2.50 -9.69 -1.33
CA ASP A 70 2.52 -10.90 -0.51
C ASP A 70 1.10 -11.34 -0.12
N LEU A 71 0.20 -10.40 0.18
CA LEU A 71 -1.22 -10.68 0.39
C LEU A 71 -1.87 -11.30 -0.85
N HIS A 72 -1.64 -10.72 -2.04
CA HIS A 72 -2.15 -11.26 -3.31
C HIS A 72 -1.63 -12.68 -3.58
N ARG A 73 -0.34 -12.95 -3.30
CA ARG A 73 0.25 -14.29 -3.42
C ARG A 73 -0.31 -15.28 -2.39
N ALA A 74 -0.64 -14.83 -1.18
CA ALA A 74 -1.27 -15.67 -0.17
C ALA A 74 -2.69 -16.08 -0.61
N ARG A 75 -3.47 -15.14 -1.15
CA ARG A 75 -4.81 -15.41 -1.70
C ARG A 75 -4.79 -16.40 -2.84
N ALA A 76 -3.88 -16.23 -3.81
CA ALA A 76 -3.77 -17.13 -4.96
C ALA A 76 -3.41 -18.58 -4.59
N ARG A 77 -2.79 -18.80 -3.41
CA ARG A 77 -2.43 -20.13 -2.92
C ARG A 77 -3.50 -20.77 -2.04
N ARG A 78 -4.60 -20.08 -1.74
CA ARG A 78 -5.69 -20.60 -0.91
C ARG A 78 -6.69 -21.36 -1.80
N PRO A 79 -6.95 -22.66 -1.56
CA PRO A 79 -7.94 -23.40 -2.33
C PRO A 79 -9.34 -22.78 -2.11
N LEU A 80 -10.06 -22.52 -3.20
CA LEU A 80 -11.38 -21.87 -3.19
C LEU A 80 -12.46 -22.88 -2.75
N PRO A 81 -13.25 -22.61 -1.70
CA PRO A 81 -14.59 -23.14 -1.58
C PRO A 81 -15.47 -22.43 -2.62
N VAL A 82 -16.12 -23.18 -3.51
CA VAL A 82 -17.05 -22.62 -4.51
C VAL A 82 -18.42 -22.49 -3.85
N GLU A 83 -18.84 -21.27 -3.51
CA GLU A 83 -20.26 -20.89 -3.45
C GLU A 83 -20.40 -19.35 -3.45
N GLU A 84 -21.10 -18.85 -4.49
CA GLU A 84 -21.65 -17.52 -4.80
C GLU A 84 -21.19 -16.25 -4.05
N LEU A 85 -20.79 -15.22 -4.81
CA LEU A 85 -20.50 -13.85 -4.33
C LEU A 85 -21.64 -12.88 -4.70
N PRO A 86 -22.31 -12.20 -3.74
CA PRO A 86 -23.21 -11.09 -4.06
C PRO A 86 -22.55 -9.70 -3.93
N GLU A 87 -22.83 -8.93 -4.98
CA GLU A 87 -22.77 -7.48 -5.31
C GLU A 87 -21.79 -6.49 -4.61
N PRO A 88 -21.09 -5.63 -5.41
CA PRO A 88 -20.17 -4.62 -4.89
C PRO A 88 -20.93 -3.37 -4.40
N ALA A 89 -20.60 -2.90 -3.19
CA ALA A 89 -21.18 -1.68 -2.63
C ALA A 89 -20.15 -0.56 -2.41
N VAL A 90 -20.54 0.62 -2.93
CA VAL A 90 -20.22 2.01 -2.58
C VAL A 90 -18.92 2.65 -3.13
N SER A 91 -19.11 3.63 -4.01
CA SER A 91 -18.11 4.59 -4.50
C SER A 91 -17.97 5.80 -3.56
N PHE A 92 -16.73 6.23 -3.30
CA PHE A 92 -16.43 7.60 -2.89
C PHE A 92 -15.92 8.33 -4.13
N ASP A 93 -16.77 9.12 -4.76
CA ASP A 93 -16.44 9.84 -6.00
C ASP A 93 -15.79 11.20 -5.72
N GLU A 94 -14.52 11.33 -6.12
CA GLU A 94 -14.07 12.54 -6.83
C GLU A 94 -14.16 12.25 -8.35
N PRO A 95 -14.94 13.01 -9.15
CA PRO A 95 -15.39 12.58 -10.48
C PRO A 95 -14.30 12.41 -11.56
N GLY A 96 -13.03 12.69 -11.27
CA GLY A 96 -11.92 12.53 -12.22
C GLY A 96 -10.95 11.39 -11.90
N GLN A 97 -10.95 10.88 -10.67
CA GLN A 97 -9.94 9.89 -10.22
C GLN A 97 -10.46 8.45 -10.35
N SER A 98 -11.78 8.24 -10.20
CA SER A 98 -12.42 6.92 -10.16
C SER A 98 -12.19 6.08 -11.43
N GLU A 99 -12.27 6.70 -12.60
CA GLU A 99 -12.10 6.03 -13.90
C GLU A 99 -10.63 5.71 -14.22
N LEU A 100 -9.71 6.57 -13.78
CA LEU A 100 -8.28 6.29 -13.89
C LEU A 100 -7.88 5.13 -12.97
N TRP A 101 -8.42 5.10 -11.74
CA TRP A 101 -8.12 4.05 -10.75
C TRP A 101 -8.81 2.71 -11.06
N SER A 102 -9.98 2.71 -11.74
CA SER A 102 -10.60 1.46 -12.20
C SER A 102 -9.76 0.78 -13.27
N GLN A 103 -9.19 1.56 -14.20
CA GLN A 103 -8.29 1.05 -15.24
C GLN A 103 -6.95 0.56 -14.67
N VAL A 104 -6.41 1.22 -13.64
CA VAL A 104 -5.22 0.71 -12.94
C VAL A 104 -5.51 -0.64 -12.28
N ARG A 105 -6.69 -0.85 -11.70
CA ARG A 105 -7.06 -2.14 -11.07
C ARG A 105 -7.14 -3.30 -12.06
N GLU A 106 -7.41 -3.04 -13.33
CA GLU A 106 -7.42 -4.06 -14.40
C GLU A 106 -6.01 -4.50 -14.85
N LEU A 107 -4.96 -3.77 -14.45
CA LEU A 107 -3.60 -4.10 -14.87
C LEU A 107 -3.01 -5.27 -14.06
N PRO A 108 -2.25 -6.18 -14.73
CA PRO A 108 -1.44 -7.19 -14.10
C PRO A 108 -0.59 -6.64 -12.93
N PRO A 109 -0.39 -7.41 -11.83
CA PRO A 109 0.21 -6.92 -10.57
C PRO A 109 1.55 -6.18 -10.69
N ARG A 110 2.33 -6.46 -11.76
CA ARG A 110 3.63 -5.83 -12.01
C ARG A 110 3.52 -4.44 -12.65
N GLN A 111 2.42 -4.15 -13.36
CA GLN A 111 2.20 -2.88 -14.06
C GLN A 111 1.54 -1.82 -13.17
N ARG A 112 0.73 -2.24 -12.18
CA ARG A 112 0.14 -1.34 -11.17
C ARG A 112 1.16 -0.58 -10.34
N ALA A 113 2.28 -1.22 -10.01
CA ALA A 113 3.35 -0.59 -9.23
C ALA A 113 4.08 0.53 -9.99
N ALA A 114 4.06 0.51 -11.33
CA ALA A 114 4.76 1.49 -12.17
C ALA A 114 3.96 2.78 -12.37
N VAL A 115 2.63 2.72 -12.30
CA VAL A 115 1.73 3.89 -12.47
C VAL A 115 1.62 4.71 -11.17
N LEU A 116 2.07 4.15 -10.04
CA LEU A 116 1.99 4.74 -8.70
C LEU A 116 3.26 5.53 -8.29
N TYR A 117 4.27 5.62 -9.16
CA TYR A 117 5.55 6.28 -8.89
C TYR A 117 5.64 7.66 -9.55
#